data_AF-A0A7Y3MC81-F1
#
_entry.id   AF-A0A7Y3MC81-F1
#
_cell.length_a   1.000
_cell.length_b   1.000
_cell.length_c   1.000
_cell.angle_alpha   90.00
_cell.angle_beta   90.00
_cell.angle_gamma   90.00
#
_symmetry.space_group_name_H-M   'P 1'
#
loop_
_entity.id
_entity.type
_entity.pdbx_description
1 polymer ?
#
loop_
_entity_poly.entity_id
_entity_poly.type
_entity_poly.pdbx_seq_one_letter_code
_entity_poly.pdbx_strand_id
1 'polypeptide(L)'
;MKYIFGLILAAAFISCDNELNVVEDFKDIPVVYGFISMSDTAQYIRVERAFIDETESALVLAQNPDSLYYLNASVTLINNDSGMAY
;
A
#
# COMPACT_ATOMS: atom_id res chain seq x y z
N MET A 1 -54.23 11.69 -2.11
CA MET A 1 -53.49 12.81 -2.72
C MET A 1 -52.60 13.58 -1.74
N LYS A 2 -53.14 14.12 -0.63
CA LYS A 2 -52.35 14.92 0.35
C LYS A 2 -51.15 14.19 0.99
N TYR A 3 -51.27 12.89 1.26
CA TYR A 3 -50.19 12.08 1.85
C TYR A 3 -49.13 11.61 0.83
N ILE A 4 -49.49 11.50 -0.46
CA ILE A 4 -48.58 11.10 -1.55
C ILE A 4 -47.54 12.21 -1.80
N PHE A 5 -47.95 13.47 -1.73
CA PHE A 5 -47.05 14.60 -1.88
C PHE A 5 -46.00 14.66 -0.76
N GLY A 6 -46.38 14.34 0.47
CA GLY A 6 -45.44 14.25 1.61
C GLY A 6 -44.44 13.10 1.46
N LEU A 7 -44.86 11.96 0.90
CA LEU A 7 -43.97 10.82 0.65
C LEU A 7 -42.93 11.11 -0.44
N ILE A 8 -43.34 11.78 -1.52
CA ILE A 8 -42.43 12.20 -2.62
C ILE A 8 -41.40 13.21 -2.11
N LEU A 9 -41.82 14.15 -1.25
CA LEU A 9 -40.92 15.13 -0.66
C LEU A 9 -39.91 14.49 0.31
N ALA A 10 -40.31 13.47 1.07
CA ALA A 10 -39.42 12.71 1.94
C ALA A 10 -38.39 11.88 1.15
N ALA A 11 -38.78 11.31 0.01
CA ALA A 11 -37.89 10.55 -0.86
C ALA A 11 -36.78 11.41 -1.50
N ALA A 12 -37.01 12.72 -1.66
CA ALA A 12 -36.02 13.66 -2.20
C ALA A 12 -34.83 13.93 -1.27
N PHE A 13 -34.93 13.57 0.02
CA PHE A 13 -33.84 13.70 1.01
C PHE A 13 -32.99 12.42 1.17
N ILE A 14 -33.28 11.37 0.39
CA ILE A 14 -32.50 10.12 0.42
C ILE A 14 -31.41 10.22 -0.67
N SER A 15 -30.20 10.65 -0.28
CA SER A 15 -29.01 10.58 -1.13
C SER A 15 -28.08 9.47 -0.62
N CYS A 16 -27.56 8.65 -1.53
CA CYS A 16 -26.43 7.77 -1.21
C CYS A 16 -25.14 8.60 -1.23
N ASP A 17 -24.24 8.28 -0.31
CA ASP A 17 -22.86 8.70 -0.41
C ASP A 17 -22.22 8.02 -1.62
N ASN A 18 -21.44 8.79 -2.40
CA ASN A 18 -20.72 8.33 -3.58
C ASN A 18 -19.23 8.64 -3.48
N GLU A 19 -18.72 8.94 -2.29
CA GLU A 19 -17.30 9.15 -2.07
C GLU A 19 -16.53 7.83 -2.28
N LEU A 20 -15.49 7.89 -3.11
CA LEU A 20 -14.56 6.79 -3.35
C LEU A 20 -13.22 7.18 -2.74
N ASN A 21 -12.86 6.55 -1.63
CA ASN A 21 -11.48 6.63 -1.14
C ASN A 21 -10.62 5.60 -1.88
N VAL A 22 -9.64 6.08 -2.64
CA VAL A 22 -8.68 5.26 -3.38
C VAL A 22 -7.41 4.99 -2.58
N VAL A 23 -7.20 5.73 -1.49
CA VAL A 23 -6.09 5.56 -0.58
C VAL A 23 -6.61 4.83 0.65
N GLU A 24 -5.90 3.79 1.06
CA GLU A 24 -6.21 3.09 2.30
C GLU A 24 -5.38 3.66 3.45
N ASP A 25 -5.84 3.47 4.68
CA ASP A 25 -5.05 3.73 5.88
C ASP A 25 -3.66 3.09 5.79
N PHE A 26 -2.67 3.77 6.39
CA PHE A 26 -1.29 3.29 6.39
C PHE A 26 -1.18 1.85 6.92
N LYS A 27 -0.49 1.00 6.15
CA LYS A 27 -0.16 -0.37 6.51
C LYS A 27 1.33 -0.61 6.36
N ASP A 28 1.88 -1.35 7.32
CA ASP A 28 3.27 -1.79 7.26
C ASP A 28 3.41 -2.99 6.31
N ILE A 29 3.78 -2.72 5.06
CA ILE A 29 3.91 -3.72 3.99
C ILE A 29 5.35 -3.73 3.49
N PRO A 30 6.14 -4.77 3.78
CA PRO A 30 7.49 -4.90 3.25
C PRO A 30 7.46 -5.29 1.77
N VAL A 31 8.31 -4.66 0.97
CA VAL A 31 8.50 -4.92 -0.45
C VAL A 31 9.93 -5.42 -0.64
N VAL A 32 10.08 -6.68 -1.07
CA VAL A 32 11.37 -7.34 -1.24
C VAL A 32 11.49 -7.83 -2.68
N TYR A 33 12.49 -7.35 -3.41
CA TYR A 33 12.70 -7.73 -4.81
C TYR A 33 14.17 -7.61 -5.21
N GLY A 34 14.53 -8.30 -6.29
CA GLY A 34 15.86 -8.24 -6.89
C GLY A 34 15.89 -9.03 -8.18
N PHE A 35 16.87 -8.74 -9.02
CA PHE A 35 17.16 -9.56 -10.19
C PHE A 35 18.24 -10.57 -9.83
N ILE A 36 18.04 -11.83 -10.22
CA ILE A 36 18.98 -12.90 -9.94
C ILE A 36 19.57 -13.41 -11.24
N SER A 37 20.90 -13.48 -11.31
CA SER A 37 21.63 -13.92 -12.50
C SER A 37 22.74 -14.91 -12.15
N MET A 38 22.76 -16.06 -12.82
CA MET A 38 23.82 -17.06 -12.60
C MET A 38 25.20 -16.63 -13.10
N SER A 39 25.26 -15.65 -14.02
CA SER A 39 26.53 -15.15 -14.55
C SER A 39 27.18 -14.11 -13.64
N ASP A 40 26.44 -13.57 -12.68
CA ASP A 40 26.91 -12.48 -11.83
C ASP A 40 27.56 -13.02 -10.56
N THR A 41 28.65 -12.36 -10.15
CA THR A 41 29.40 -12.72 -8.95
C THR A 41 28.74 -12.23 -7.65
N ALA A 42 27.76 -11.33 -7.74
CA ALA A 42 27.03 -10.79 -6.60
C ALA A 42 25.55 -10.58 -6.98
N GLN A 43 24.66 -10.86 -6.04
CA GLN A 43 23.22 -10.65 -6.18
C GLN A 43 22.78 -9.60 -5.18
N TYR A 44 21.92 -8.68 -5.62
CA TYR A 44 21.43 -7.60 -4.77
C TYR A 44 19.92 -7.74 -4.61
N ILE A 45 19.47 -7.77 -3.37
CA ILE A 45 18.06 -7.75 -3.00
C ILE A 45 17.78 -6.40 -2.35
N ARG A 46 16.75 -5.72 -2.84
CA ARG A 46 16.27 -4.45 -2.30
C ARG A 46 15.09 -4.74 -1.36
N VAL A 47 15.15 -4.14 -0.18
CA VAL A 47 14.12 -4.22 0.86
C VAL A 47 13.61 -2.82 1.13
N GLU A 48 12.33 -2.62 0.93
CA GLU A 48 11.63 -1.34 1.10
C GLU A 48 10.30 -1.57 1.82
N ARG A 49 9.58 -0.49 2.08
CA ARG A 49 8.17 -0.52 2.49
C ARG A 49 7.29 0.17 1.47
N ALA A 50 6.05 -0.29 1.36
CA ALA A 50 5.04 0.42 0.60
C ALA A 50 4.77 1.79 1.24
N PHE A 51 4.52 2.78 0.41
CA PHE A 51 4.17 4.13 0.84
C PHE A 51 3.02 4.66 -0.02
N ILE A 52 2.08 5.33 0.64
CA ILE A 52 0.97 6.05 0.03
C ILE A 52 0.51 7.11 1.04
N ASP A 53 0.03 8.24 0.55
CA ASP A 53 -0.52 9.32 1.37
C ASP A 53 -1.73 9.91 0.64
N GLU A 54 -2.71 10.42 1.40
CA GLU A 54 -3.91 11.04 0.84
C GLU A 54 -3.65 12.44 0.28
N THR A 55 -2.62 13.12 0.79
CA THR A 55 -2.35 14.54 0.54
C THR A 55 -1.05 14.77 -0.22
N GLU A 56 -0.04 13.94 0.02
CA GLU A 56 1.28 14.07 -0.57
C GLU A 56 1.44 13.17 -1.80
N SER A 57 2.02 13.72 -2.86
CA SER A 57 2.23 12.96 -4.10
C SER A 57 3.24 11.84 -3.88
N ALA A 58 2.97 10.66 -4.44
CA ALA A 58 3.93 9.55 -4.48
C ALA A 58 5.29 9.97 -5.10
N LEU A 59 5.30 10.95 -6.01
CA LEU A 59 6.53 11.46 -6.63
C LEU A 59 7.39 12.27 -5.64
N VAL A 60 6.78 12.90 -4.64
CA VAL A 60 7.46 13.62 -3.56
C VAL A 60 7.89 12.63 -2.48
N LEU A 61 7.00 11.75 -2.04
CA LEU A 61 7.29 10.70 -1.05
C LEU A 61 8.45 9.81 -1.50
N ALA A 62 8.51 9.45 -2.78
CA ALA A 62 9.57 8.62 -3.35
C ALA A 62 10.98 9.26 -3.25
N GLN A 63 11.07 10.57 -2.99
CA GLN A 63 12.34 11.26 -2.79
C GLN A 63 12.79 11.28 -1.32
N ASN A 64 11.90 10.92 -0.39
CA ASN A 64 12.19 10.90 1.04
C ASN A 64 12.58 9.47 1.48
N PRO A 65 13.86 9.19 1.79
CA PRO A 65 14.30 7.86 2.21
C PRO A 65 13.52 7.29 3.40
N ASP A 66 13.06 8.14 4.32
CA ASP A 66 12.29 7.70 5.49
C ASP A 66 10.92 7.13 5.10
N SER A 67 10.36 7.53 3.95
CA SER A 67 9.10 6.99 3.43
C SER A 67 9.31 5.59 2.83
N LEU A 68 10.48 5.30 2.24
CA LEU A 68 10.75 4.05 1.51
C LEU A 68 11.40 2.97 2.37
N TYR A 69 12.23 3.35 3.34
CA TYR A 69 13.09 2.40 4.05
C TYR A 69 12.72 2.24 5.52
N TYR A 70 12.89 1.02 6.00
CA TYR A 70 12.85 0.75 7.43
C TYR A 70 14.13 1.27 8.09
N LEU A 71 13.99 2.01 9.19
CA LEU A 71 15.13 2.46 9.99
C LEU A 71 15.93 1.27 10.54
N ASN A 72 15.23 0.20 10.92
CA ASN A 72 15.83 -1.06 11.33
C ASN A 72 15.07 -2.21 10.66
N ALA A 73 15.80 -3.09 9.97
CA ALA A 73 15.24 -4.29 9.37
C ALA A 73 16.13 -5.50 9.70
N SER A 74 15.49 -6.64 10.00
CA SER A 74 16.17 -7.93 10.10
C SER A 74 15.84 -8.74 8.86
N VAL A 75 16.86 -9.17 8.12
CA VAL A 75 16.73 -9.92 6.88
C VAL A 75 17.49 -11.22 7.02
N THR A 76 16.93 -12.31 6.51
CA THR A 76 17.53 -13.65 6.58
C THR A 76 17.26 -14.38 5.28
N LEU A 77 18.29 -15.02 4.74
CA LEU A 77 18.13 -15.85 3.55
C LEU A 77 17.80 -17.28 4.00
N ILE A 78 16.72 -17.85 3.49
CA ILE A 78 16.31 -19.22 3.82
C ILE A 78 16.39 -20.08 2.57
N ASN A 79 17.06 -21.23 2.70
CA ASN A 79 16.98 -22.26 1.68
C ASN A 79 15.69 -23.07 1.89
N ASN A 80 14.78 -23.02 0.91
CA ASN A 80 13.46 -23.64 1.03
C ASN A 80 13.47 -25.17 1.15
N ASP A 81 14.51 -25.84 0.65
CA ASP A 81 14.59 -27.31 0.70
C ASP A 81 15.13 -27.81 2.06
N SER A 82 16.12 -27.12 2.62
CA SER A 82 16.80 -27.50 3.86
C SER A 82 16.28 -26.80 5.11
N GLY A 83 15.58 -25.67 4.95
CA GLY A 83 15.13 -24.80 6.05
C GLY A 83 16.27 -24.04 6.75
N MET A 84 17.50 -24.11 6.24
CA MET A 84 18.64 -23.40 6.84
C MET A 84 18.60 -21.91 6.53
N ALA A 85 18.88 -21.11 7.55
CA ALA A 85 19.05 -19.66 7.49
C ALA A 85 20.53 -19.30 7.29
N TYR A 86 20.79 -18.31 6.44
CA TYR A 86 22.10 -17.73 6.13
C TYR A 86 22.13 -16.24 6.43
#